data_AF-A0A013XWK7-F1
#
_entry.id   AF-A0A013XWK7-F1
#
_cell.length_a   1.000
_cell.length_b   1.000
_cell.length_c   1.000
_cell.angle_alpha   90.00
_cell.angle_beta   90.00
_cell.angle_gamma   90.00
#
_symmetry.space_group_name_H-M   'P 1'
#
loop_
_entity.id
_entity.type
_entity.pdbx_description
1 polymer ?
#
loop_
_entity_poly.entity_id
_entity_poly.type
_entity_poly.pdbx_seq_one_letter_code
_entity_poly.pdbx_strand_id
1 'polypeptide(L)'
;MPVSGDTLLRMIRSAPVPGFVAPTIVGIDDWAWRRGQRYGTIICDLERNRVLDLLPDRNADSVADWLKRWPGIKVVARDRAGVYAQGARRGAPGAIQVADRWHLLSGLGEALRQAVGRHRSAVSAAAKIMASAQGAQANPAPTSPGLAKLRTDRKAGRRERWEEICQLDKLGHPTSSIAELVGVTQRTVQRWIAGGGEPEHVRPHIQSHLLGPFEEWLEARWRSGHQVGQQLWRELKELGYKGSRNTVARWAAKRRTRDDAQALEPQRQRSAWKAPSRRRCAWYMGQAPDQIDAEHTLFLDHLYAQAPQLREAMREPEMAAPVIG
;
A
#
# COMPACT_ATOMS: atom_id res chain seq x y z
N MET A 1 -19.17 38.91 1.61
CA MET A 1 -20.51 38.34 1.88
C MET A 1 -20.35 36.85 2.17
N PRO A 2 -20.42 36.39 3.42
CA PRO A 2 -20.43 34.97 3.71
C PRO A 2 -21.78 34.36 3.26
N VAL A 3 -21.74 33.34 2.40
CA VAL A 3 -22.92 32.62 1.91
C VAL A 3 -23.04 31.29 2.66
N SER A 4 -24.25 30.91 3.08
CA SER A 4 -24.46 29.62 3.75
C SER A 4 -24.31 28.44 2.79
N GLY A 5 -23.91 27.27 3.31
CA GLY A 5 -23.83 26.03 2.52
C GLY A 5 -25.14 25.69 1.81
N ASP A 6 -26.28 25.92 2.47
CA ASP A 6 -27.61 25.69 1.88
C ASP A 6 -27.90 26.61 0.70
N THR A 7 -27.41 27.86 0.75
CA THR A 7 -27.55 28.79 -0.36
C THR A 7 -26.72 28.33 -1.55
N LEU A 8 -25.49 27.86 -1.33
CA LEU A 8 -24.66 27.27 -2.39
C LEU A 8 -25.31 26.02 -3.00
N LEU A 9 -25.82 25.10 -2.19
CA LEU A 9 -26.50 23.89 -2.68
C LEU A 9 -27.75 24.22 -3.50
N ARG A 10 -28.55 25.20 -3.05
CA ARG A 10 -29.72 25.66 -3.81
C ARG A 10 -29.31 26.26 -5.14
N MET A 11 -28.26 27.10 -5.16
CA MET A 11 -27.72 27.69 -6.40
C MET A 11 -27.24 26.61 -7.37
N ILE A 12 -26.50 25.61 -6.88
CA ILE A 12 -26.05 24.48 -7.69
C ILE A 12 -27.24 23.69 -8.25
N ARG A 13 -28.25 23.41 -7.43
CA ARG A 13 -29.46 22.68 -7.87
C ARG A 13 -30.32 23.46 -8.86
N SER A 14 -30.33 24.78 -8.77
CA SER A 14 -31.03 25.66 -9.72
C SER A 14 -30.23 25.97 -10.99
N ALA A 15 -28.94 25.63 -11.01
CA ALA A 15 -28.11 25.89 -12.18
C ALA A 15 -28.58 25.01 -13.35
N PRO A 16 -28.73 25.56 -14.56
CA PRO A 16 -29.08 24.76 -15.72
C PRO A 16 -27.99 23.73 -15.99
N VAL A 17 -28.39 22.49 -16.24
CA VAL A 17 -27.45 21.45 -16.68
C VAL A 17 -27.01 21.79 -18.11
N PRO A 18 -25.72 22.05 -18.37
CA PRO A 18 -25.27 22.36 -19.71
C PRO A 18 -25.55 21.17 -20.63
N GLY A 19 -26.18 21.44 -21.78
CA GLY A 19 -26.27 20.45 -22.84
C GLY A 19 -24.88 19.98 -23.28
N PHE A 20 -24.85 18.87 -24.01
CA PHE A 20 -23.63 18.35 -24.63
C PHE A 20 -23.88 18.06 -26.10
N VAL A 21 -22.79 18.13 -26.88
CA VAL A 21 -22.79 17.71 -28.28
C VAL A 21 -22.93 16.19 -28.31
N ALA A 22 -23.74 15.66 -29.23
CA ALA A 22 -23.95 14.22 -29.38
C ALA A 22 -22.59 13.48 -29.44
N PRO A 23 -22.33 12.52 -28.52
CA PRO A 23 -21.03 11.85 -28.44
C PRO A 23 -20.89 10.78 -29.53
N THR A 24 -19.66 10.51 -29.97
CA THR A 24 -19.39 9.36 -30.86
C THR A 24 -18.65 8.23 -30.13
N ILE A 25 -17.92 8.54 -29.05
CA ILE A 25 -17.22 7.58 -28.21
C ILE A 25 -17.63 7.80 -26.76
N VAL A 26 -18.20 6.77 -26.13
CA VAL A 26 -18.63 6.83 -24.73
C VAL A 26 -17.94 5.80 -23.85
N GLY A 27 -17.72 6.16 -22.60
CA GLY A 27 -17.26 5.29 -21.52
C GLY A 27 -18.41 4.96 -20.59
N ILE A 28 -18.54 3.69 -20.19
CA ILE A 28 -19.56 3.21 -19.25
C ILE A 28 -18.88 2.46 -18.12
N ASP A 29 -19.14 2.87 -16.89
CA ASP A 29 -18.60 2.24 -15.67
C ASP A 29 -19.58 2.35 -14.49
N ASP A 30 -19.26 1.68 -13.38
CA ASP A 30 -20.00 1.73 -12.13
C ASP A 30 -19.77 3.07 -11.41
N TRP A 31 -20.86 3.76 -11.06
CA TRP A 31 -20.85 4.91 -10.15
C TRP A 31 -21.24 4.49 -8.73
N ALA A 32 -20.36 4.69 -7.75
CA ALA A 32 -20.69 4.40 -6.37
C ALA A 32 -21.30 5.63 -5.67
N TRP A 33 -22.62 5.67 -5.49
CA TRP A 33 -23.29 6.68 -4.65
C TRP A 33 -22.85 6.56 -3.19
N ARG A 34 -22.76 5.31 -2.72
CA ARG A 34 -22.17 4.92 -1.43
C ARG A 34 -21.39 3.63 -1.66
N ARG A 35 -20.07 3.71 -1.56
CA ARG A 35 -19.16 2.60 -1.83
C ARG A 35 -19.57 1.37 -1.04
N GLY A 36 -19.78 0.24 -1.73
CA GLY A 36 -20.21 -1.03 -1.14
C GLY A 36 -21.70 -1.16 -0.81
N GLN A 37 -22.53 -0.16 -1.11
CA GLN A 37 -23.98 -0.20 -0.83
C GLN A 37 -24.82 0.01 -2.07
N ARG A 38 -24.64 1.14 -2.76
CA ARG A 38 -25.49 1.53 -3.89
C ARG A 38 -24.64 1.98 -5.06
N TYR A 39 -24.82 1.27 -6.17
CA TYR A 39 -24.15 1.53 -7.44
C TYR A 39 -25.17 1.98 -8.49
N GLY A 40 -24.79 2.97 -9.27
CA GLY A 40 -25.42 3.39 -10.51
C GLY A 40 -24.45 3.20 -11.67
N THR A 41 -24.78 3.79 -12.81
CA THR A 41 -23.91 3.77 -14.00
C THR A 41 -23.45 5.19 -14.30
N ILE A 42 -22.15 5.41 -14.51
CA ILE A 42 -21.63 6.66 -15.06
C ILE A 42 -21.42 6.52 -16.56
N ILE A 43 -21.81 7.54 -17.31
CA ILE A 43 -21.59 7.62 -18.75
C ILE A 43 -20.75 8.87 -19.04
N CYS A 44 -19.64 8.68 -19.75
CA CYS A 44 -18.69 9.73 -20.07
C CYS A 44 -18.50 9.86 -21.59
N ASP A 45 -18.36 11.08 -22.09
CA ASP A 45 -17.79 11.37 -23.40
C ASP A 45 -16.27 11.21 -23.29
N LEU A 46 -15.72 10.23 -24.00
CA LEU A 46 -14.28 9.95 -23.96
C LEU A 46 -13.47 10.87 -24.87
N GLU A 47 -14.10 11.52 -25.85
CA GLU A 47 -13.45 12.48 -26.72
C GLU A 47 -13.25 13.81 -26.00
N ARG A 48 -14.23 14.21 -25.18
CA ARG A 48 -14.23 15.49 -24.46
C ARG A 48 -13.87 15.37 -22.99
N ASN A 49 -13.65 14.16 -22.49
CA ASN A 49 -13.35 13.85 -21.09
C ASN A 49 -14.37 14.48 -20.12
N ARG A 50 -15.66 14.25 -20.39
CA ARG A 50 -16.76 14.84 -19.63
C ARG A 50 -17.79 13.79 -19.23
N VAL A 51 -18.31 13.92 -18.02
CA VAL A 51 -19.47 13.14 -17.58
C VAL A 51 -20.70 13.64 -18.33
N LEU A 52 -21.42 12.72 -18.96
CA LEU A 52 -22.66 12.98 -19.69
C LEU A 52 -23.88 12.71 -18.82
N ASP A 53 -23.88 11.60 -18.08
CA ASP A 53 -25.02 11.19 -17.26
C ASP A 53 -24.61 10.27 -16.11
N LEU A 54 -25.46 10.24 -15.07
CA LEU A 54 -25.37 9.31 -13.95
C LEU A 54 -26.71 8.59 -13.81
N LEU A 55 -26.76 7.35 -14.29
CA LEU A 55 -27.95 6.52 -14.16
C LEU A 55 -28.09 6.02 -12.71
N PRO A 56 -29.32 5.93 -12.19
CA PRO A 56 -29.56 5.63 -10.78
C PRO A 56 -29.26 4.17 -10.40
N ASP A 57 -29.09 3.29 -11.38
CA ASP A 57 -28.93 1.85 -11.23
C ASP A 57 -27.84 1.26 -12.15
N ARG A 58 -27.53 -0.01 -11.89
CA ARG A 58 -26.63 -0.85 -12.68
C ARG A 58 -27.48 -1.86 -13.45
N ASN A 59 -28.20 -1.36 -14.45
CA ASN A 59 -29.15 -2.15 -15.23
C ASN A 59 -28.86 -2.02 -16.74
N ALA A 60 -28.89 -3.15 -17.44
CA ALA A 60 -28.68 -3.22 -18.87
C ALA A 60 -29.81 -2.51 -19.65
N ASP A 61 -31.04 -2.45 -19.13
CA ASP A 61 -32.17 -1.77 -19.77
C ASP A 61 -31.97 -0.26 -19.72
N SER A 62 -31.65 0.29 -18.55
CA SER A 62 -31.33 1.71 -18.34
C SER A 62 -30.21 2.17 -19.27
N VAL A 63 -29.15 1.36 -19.41
CA VAL A 63 -28.04 1.65 -20.34
C VAL A 63 -28.50 1.57 -21.80
N ALA A 64 -29.28 0.57 -22.17
CA ALA A 64 -29.76 0.42 -23.54
C ALA A 64 -30.64 1.61 -23.94
N ASP A 65 -31.56 2.02 -23.08
CA ASP A 65 -32.46 3.14 -23.33
C ASP A 65 -31.70 4.46 -23.38
N TRP A 66 -30.66 4.63 -22.56
CA TRP A 66 -29.78 5.79 -22.68
C TRP A 66 -29.09 5.84 -24.04
N LEU A 67 -28.50 4.72 -24.49
CA LEU A 67 -27.77 4.63 -25.75
C LEU A 67 -28.68 4.83 -26.98
N LYS A 68 -29.93 4.35 -26.96
CA LYS A 68 -30.90 4.56 -28.06
C LYS A 68 -31.19 6.04 -28.35
N ARG A 69 -31.07 6.91 -27.33
CA ARG A 69 -31.24 8.36 -27.50
C ARG A 69 -30.10 8.99 -28.31
N TRP A 70 -28.99 8.28 -28.49
CA TRP A 70 -27.77 8.77 -29.13
C TRP A 70 -27.29 7.80 -30.22
N PRO A 71 -28.02 7.70 -31.35
CA PRO A 71 -27.72 6.72 -32.41
C PRO A 71 -26.38 6.96 -33.12
N GLY A 72 -25.74 8.12 -32.93
CA GLY A 72 -24.43 8.46 -33.50
C GLY A 72 -23.22 7.84 -32.78
N ILE A 73 -23.44 7.12 -31.67
CA ILE A 73 -22.37 6.46 -30.92
C ILE A 73 -21.79 5.31 -31.76
N LYS A 74 -20.48 5.34 -31.96
CA LYS A 74 -19.71 4.36 -32.73
C LYS A 74 -18.89 3.42 -31.85
N VAL A 75 -18.49 3.89 -30.66
CA VAL A 75 -17.65 3.12 -29.74
C VAL A 75 -18.19 3.23 -28.32
N VAL A 76 -18.28 2.09 -27.64
CA VAL A 76 -18.60 1.99 -26.22
C VAL A 76 -17.42 1.34 -25.51
N ALA A 77 -16.60 2.14 -24.83
CA ALA A 77 -15.63 1.61 -23.88
C ALA A 77 -16.35 1.28 -22.58
N ARG A 78 -16.16 0.07 -22.06
CA ARG A 78 -16.82 -0.35 -20.83
C ARG A 78 -15.95 -1.27 -20.00
N ASP A 79 -16.30 -1.40 -18.73
CA ASP A 79 -15.77 -2.48 -17.92
C ASP A 79 -16.13 -3.87 -18.50
N ARG A 80 -15.66 -4.93 -17.83
CA ARG A 80 -15.91 -6.31 -18.27
C ARG A 80 -17.23 -6.90 -17.72
N ALA A 81 -18.11 -6.08 -17.16
CA ALA A 81 -19.40 -6.56 -16.66
C ALA A 81 -20.33 -6.96 -17.80
N GLY A 82 -20.97 -8.12 -17.66
CA GLY A 82 -21.96 -8.60 -18.63
C GLY A 82 -23.16 -7.66 -18.79
N VAL A 83 -23.54 -6.94 -17.73
CA VAL A 83 -24.66 -5.98 -17.74
C VAL A 83 -24.43 -4.86 -18.76
N TYR A 84 -23.25 -4.26 -18.80
CA TYR A 84 -22.94 -3.20 -19.76
C TYR A 84 -22.71 -3.74 -21.17
N ALA A 85 -22.19 -4.96 -21.30
CA ALA A 85 -22.12 -5.64 -22.60
C ALA A 85 -23.52 -5.82 -23.21
N GLN A 86 -24.47 -6.31 -22.41
CA GLN A 86 -25.84 -6.52 -22.81
C GLN A 86 -26.57 -5.20 -23.09
N GLY A 87 -26.35 -4.17 -22.27
CA GLY A 87 -26.88 -2.83 -22.50
C GLY A 87 -26.39 -2.23 -23.81
N ALA A 88 -25.09 -2.33 -24.09
CA ALA A 88 -24.49 -1.87 -25.33
C ALA A 88 -25.02 -2.61 -26.56
N ARG A 89 -25.12 -3.95 -26.52
CA ARG A 89 -25.67 -4.75 -27.64
C ARG A 89 -27.11 -4.35 -27.99
N ARG A 90 -27.93 -4.02 -26.98
CA ARG A 90 -29.35 -3.67 -27.18
C ARG A 90 -29.56 -2.19 -27.52
N GLY A 91 -28.74 -1.31 -26.97
CA GLY A 91 -28.91 0.14 -27.10
C GLY A 91 -28.14 0.77 -28.26
N ALA A 92 -27.01 0.18 -28.65
CA ALA A 92 -26.18 0.62 -29.75
C ALA A 92 -25.56 -0.59 -30.48
N PRO A 93 -26.38 -1.41 -31.18
CA PRO A 93 -25.93 -2.65 -31.82
C PRO A 93 -24.83 -2.45 -32.87
N GLY A 94 -24.79 -1.27 -33.52
CA GLY A 94 -23.74 -0.90 -34.48
C GLY A 94 -22.45 -0.37 -33.85
N ALA A 95 -22.41 -0.15 -32.53
CA ALA A 95 -21.23 0.37 -31.85
C ALA A 95 -20.24 -0.74 -31.51
N ILE A 96 -18.96 -0.47 -31.72
CA ILE A 96 -17.87 -1.35 -31.33
C ILE A 96 -17.72 -1.28 -29.80
N GLN A 97 -17.75 -2.45 -29.15
CA GLN A 97 -17.49 -2.54 -27.73
C GLN A 97 -16.01 -2.77 -27.46
N VAL A 98 -15.42 -1.90 -26.65
CA VAL A 98 -14.01 -1.97 -26.29
C VAL A 98 -13.90 -2.15 -24.78
N ALA A 99 -13.01 -3.03 -24.34
CA ALA A 99 -12.72 -3.16 -22.92
C ALA A 99 -11.95 -1.92 -22.44
N ASP A 100 -12.40 -1.32 -21.35
CA ASP A 100 -11.72 -0.18 -20.77
C ASP A 100 -10.29 -0.55 -20.33
N ARG A 101 -9.36 0.33 -20.68
CA ARG A 101 -7.91 0.13 -20.49
C ARG A 101 -7.54 -0.06 -19.03
N TRP A 102 -8.16 0.67 -18.11
CA TRP A 102 -7.83 0.57 -16.69
C TRP A 102 -8.13 -0.84 -16.16
N HIS A 103 -9.27 -1.43 -16.54
CA HIS A 103 -9.61 -2.78 -16.11
C HIS A 103 -8.65 -3.84 -16.66
N LEU A 104 -8.19 -3.68 -17.91
CA LEU A 104 -7.20 -4.58 -18.50
C LEU A 104 -5.86 -4.51 -17.76
N LEU A 105 -5.33 -3.29 -17.56
CA LEU A 105 -4.06 -3.08 -16.87
C LEU A 105 -4.13 -3.50 -15.39
N SER A 106 -5.24 -3.20 -14.72
CA SER A 106 -5.46 -3.57 -13.32
C SER A 106 -5.53 -5.09 -13.17
N GLY A 107 -6.25 -5.77 -14.08
CA GLY A 107 -6.34 -7.22 -14.14
C GLY A 107 -4.99 -7.89 -14.40
N LEU A 108 -4.24 -7.40 -15.38
CA LEU A 108 -2.88 -7.88 -15.67
C LEU A 108 -1.95 -7.70 -14.45
N GLY A 109 -1.97 -6.52 -13.84
CA GLY A 109 -1.17 -6.23 -12.66
C GLY A 109 -1.51 -7.15 -11.47
N GLU A 110 -2.78 -7.51 -11.29
CA GLU A 110 -3.19 -8.47 -10.27
C GLU A 110 -2.77 -9.91 -10.60
N ALA A 111 -2.94 -10.35 -11.86
CA ALA A 111 -2.49 -11.66 -12.32
C ALA A 111 -0.98 -11.84 -12.11
N LEU A 112 -0.18 -10.82 -12.46
CA LEU A 112 1.25 -10.80 -12.21
C LEU A 112 1.60 -10.89 -10.73
N ARG A 113 0.92 -10.11 -9.87
CA ARG A 113 1.11 -10.19 -8.41
C ARG A 113 0.82 -11.59 -7.86
N GLN A 114 -0.20 -12.26 -8.39
CA GLN A 114 -0.55 -13.62 -8.00
C GLN A 114 0.50 -14.62 -8.49
N ALA A 115 0.94 -14.52 -9.74
CA ALA A 115 2.00 -15.36 -10.31
C ALA A 115 3.29 -15.25 -9.47
N VAL A 116 3.79 -14.03 -9.23
CA VAL A 116 4.95 -13.79 -8.35
C VAL A 116 4.72 -14.37 -6.95
N GLY A 117 3.48 -14.31 -6.43
CA GLY A 117 3.12 -14.90 -5.15
C GLY A 117 3.25 -16.42 -5.08
N ARG A 118 2.87 -17.12 -6.17
CA ARG A 118 3.03 -18.58 -6.30
C ARG A 118 4.51 -18.97 -6.34
N HIS A 119 5.36 -18.12 -6.92
CA HIS A 119 6.81 -18.33 -7.05
C HIS A 119 7.63 -17.64 -5.94
N ARG A 120 7.10 -17.49 -4.72
CA ARG A 120 7.80 -16.82 -3.60
C ARG A 120 9.16 -17.43 -3.25
N SER A 121 9.35 -18.73 -3.46
CA SER A 121 10.62 -19.43 -3.23
C SER A 121 11.67 -19.00 -4.25
N ALA A 122 11.29 -18.90 -5.53
CA ALA A 122 12.15 -18.40 -6.60
C ALA A 122 12.55 -16.94 -6.37
N VAL A 123 11.61 -16.09 -5.93
CA VAL A 123 11.90 -14.70 -5.51
C VAL A 123 12.92 -14.67 -4.37
N SER A 124 12.76 -15.54 -3.37
CA SER A 124 13.73 -15.63 -2.27
C SER A 124 15.09 -16.17 -2.72
N ALA A 125 15.13 -17.09 -3.68
CA ALA A 125 16.37 -17.64 -4.22
C ALA A 125 17.13 -16.58 -5.02
N ALA A 126 16.46 -15.89 -5.95
CA ALA A 126 17.04 -14.78 -6.70
C ALA A 126 17.57 -13.68 -5.78
N ALA A 127 16.84 -13.34 -4.71
CA ALA A 127 17.29 -12.38 -3.72
C ALA A 127 18.54 -12.81 -2.95
N LYS A 128 18.68 -14.12 -2.64
CA LYS A 128 19.89 -14.66 -2.02
C LYS A 128 21.09 -14.59 -2.97
N ILE A 129 20.88 -14.82 -4.27
CA ILE A 129 21.93 -14.71 -5.28
C ILE A 129 22.43 -13.24 -5.37
N MET A 130 21.50 -12.29 -5.48
CA MET A 130 21.82 -10.85 -5.46
C MET A 130 22.59 -10.44 -4.21
N ALA A 131 22.13 -10.91 -3.05
CA ALA A 131 22.77 -10.71 -1.77
C ALA A 131 24.20 -11.27 -1.69
N SER A 132 24.44 -12.47 -2.22
CA SER A 132 25.77 -13.08 -2.25
C SER A 132 26.73 -12.38 -3.21
N ALA A 133 26.24 -11.93 -4.37
CA ALA A 133 27.06 -11.21 -5.34
C ALA A 133 27.54 -9.85 -4.80
N GLN A 134 26.67 -9.12 -4.07
CA GLN A 134 27.03 -7.86 -3.42
C GLN A 134 27.92 -8.06 -2.18
N GLY A 135 27.79 -9.20 -1.48
CA GLY A 135 28.67 -9.57 -0.36
C GLY A 135 30.10 -9.89 -0.78
N ALA A 136 30.30 -10.40 -2.01
CA ALA A 136 31.61 -10.72 -2.55
C ALA A 136 32.41 -9.50 -3.07
N GLN A 137 31.74 -8.36 -3.33
CA GLN A 137 32.36 -7.13 -3.87
C GLN A 137 32.58 -6.01 -2.83
N ALA A 138 32.32 -6.24 -1.55
CA ALA A 138 32.40 -5.19 -0.55
C ALA A 138 33.81 -5.03 0.05
N ASN A 139 34.57 -4.02 -0.42
CA ASN A 139 35.41 -3.23 0.49
C ASN A 139 34.49 -2.55 1.52
N PRO A 140 34.88 -2.38 2.80
CA PRO A 140 33.99 -1.85 3.82
C PRO A 140 33.76 -0.34 3.59
N ALA A 141 32.78 0.00 2.76
CA ALA A 141 32.19 1.33 2.77
C ALA A 141 31.37 1.52 4.06
N PRO A 142 31.34 2.73 4.65
CA PRO A 142 30.63 2.99 5.88
C PRO A 142 29.15 2.65 5.70
N THR A 143 28.69 1.72 6.52
CA THR A 143 27.34 1.17 6.53
C THR A 143 26.33 2.30 6.71
N SER A 144 25.23 2.27 5.96
CA SER A 144 24.09 3.16 6.18
C SER A 144 23.72 3.14 7.67
N PRO A 145 23.50 4.31 8.32
CA PRO A 145 23.26 4.40 9.75
C PRO A 145 22.23 3.37 10.23
N GLY A 146 22.62 2.44 11.10
CA GLY A 146 21.68 1.52 11.72
C GLY A 146 20.52 2.28 12.39
N LEU A 147 19.37 1.63 12.59
CA LEU A 147 18.20 2.24 13.24
C LEU A 147 18.54 2.94 14.58
N ALA A 148 19.60 2.52 15.26
CA ALA A 148 20.15 3.18 16.44
C ALA A 148 20.75 4.57 16.13
N LYS A 149 21.56 4.70 15.07
CA LYS A 149 22.15 5.97 14.63
C LYS A 149 21.10 6.92 14.06
N LEU A 150 20.13 6.43 13.29
CA LEU A 150 18.94 7.22 12.90
C LEU A 150 18.09 7.70 14.09
N ARG A 151 18.08 6.96 15.21
CA ARG A 151 17.39 7.38 16.44
C ARG A 151 18.19 8.44 17.19
N THR A 152 19.51 8.31 17.26
CA THR A 152 20.39 9.33 17.87
C THR A 152 20.35 10.63 17.06
N ASP A 153 20.39 10.56 15.74
CA ASP A 153 20.36 11.73 14.85
C ASP A 153 19.00 12.46 14.96
N ARG A 154 17.90 11.72 15.01
CA ARG A 154 16.55 12.28 15.26
C ARG A 154 16.32 12.78 16.69
N LYS A 155 17.16 12.37 17.64
CA LYS A 155 17.17 12.91 19.01
C LYS A 155 17.96 14.22 19.03
N ALA A 156 19.16 14.23 18.45
CA ALA A 156 20.00 15.42 18.30
C ALA A 156 19.28 16.57 17.58
N GLY A 157 18.73 16.33 16.38
CA GLY A 157 18.00 17.36 15.64
C GLY A 157 16.63 17.76 16.24
N ARG A 158 16.20 17.12 17.34
CA ARG A 158 15.01 17.53 18.10
C ARG A 158 15.39 18.37 19.30
N ARG A 159 16.53 18.04 19.94
CA ARG A 159 17.17 18.86 20.96
C ARG A 159 17.55 20.23 20.42
N GLU A 160 18.17 20.30 19.24
CA GLU A 160 18.52 21.58 18.59
C GLU A 160 17.29 22.47 18.38
N ARG A 161 16.20 21.91 17.82
CA ARG A 161 14.93 22.64 17.65
C ARG A 161 14.29 23.06 18.97
N TRP A 162 14.46 22.28 20.03
CA TRP A 162 13.95 22.64 21.35
C TRP A 162 14.73 23.81 21.95
N GLU A 163 16.06 23.77 21.86
CA GLU A 163 16.94 24.85 22.30
C GLU A 163 16.63 26.16 21.55
N GLU A 164 16.42 26.08 20.24
CA GLU A 164 16.03 27.23 19.40
C GLU A 164 14.65 27.81 19.80
N ILE A 165 13.65 26.95 20.04
CA ILE A 165 12.35 27.38 20.56
C ILE A 165 12.50 28.11 21.90
N CYS A 166 13.34 27.60 22.81
CA CYS A 166 13.56 28.21 24.11
C CYS A 166 14.27 29.56 24.02
N GLN A 167 15.19 29.73 23.07
CA GLN A 167 15.85 31.00 22.82
C GLN A 167 14.87 32.04 22.28
N LEU A 168 14.04 31.68 21.29
CA LEU A 168 13.04 32.58 20.71
C LEU A 168 11.92 32.93 21.70
N ASP A 169 11.52 32.00 22.56
CA ASP A 169 10.55 32.25 23.62
C ASP A 169 11.10 33.23 24.69
N LYS A 170 12.37 33.05 25.11
CA LYS A 170 13.05 34.01 26.00
C LYS A 170 13.19 35.41 25.41
N LEU A 171 13.31 35.51 24.09
CA LEU A 171 13.35 36.78 23.36
C LEU A 171 11.96 37.41 23.16
N GLY A 172 10.89 36.76 23.63
CA GLY A 172 9.52 37.29 23.63
C GLY A 172 8.77 37.12 22.30
N HIS A 173 9.24 36.23 21.41
CA HIS A 173 8.52 35.99 20.15
C HIS A 173 7.17 35.30 20.40
N PRO A 174 6.10 35.68 19.67
CA PRO A 174 4.81 35.01 19.78
C PRO A 174 4.92 33.57 19.24
N THR A 175 4.21 32.63 19.87
CA THR A 175 4.30 31.19 19.59
C THR A 175 4.02 30.82 18.12
N SER A 176 3.22 31.62 17.40
CA SER A 176 2.99 31.48 15.96
C SER A 176 4.23 31.81 15.12
N SER A 177 4.98 32.85 15.49
CA SER A 177 6.22 33.25 14.82
C SER A 177 7.34 32.25 15.09
N ILE A 178 7.45 31.74 16.32
CA ILE A 178 8.41 30.67 16.67
C ILE A 178 8.16 29.41 15.83
N ALA A 179 6.89 29.05 15.63
CA ALA A 179 6.50 27.90 14.82
C ALA A 179 6.95 28.02 13.36
N GLU A 180 6.81 29.21 12.78
CA GLU A 180 7.24 29.52 11.41
C GLU A 180 8.77 29.51 11.28
N LEU A 181 9.48 30.11 12.23
CA LEU A 181 10.95 30.18 12.24
C LEU A 181 11.61 28.80 12.39
N VAL A 182 11.09 27.95 13.29
CA VAL A 182 11.68 26.63 13.60
C VAL A 182 11.15 25.51 12.70
N GLY A 183 10.12 25.79 11.88
CA GLY A 183 9.52 24.80 10.97
C GLY A 183 8.74 23.70 11.69
N VAL A 184 8.03 24.05 12.77
CA VAL A 184 7.16 23.13 13.54
C VAL A 184 5.76 23.73 13.72
N THR A 185 4.77 22.95 14.16
CA THR A 185 3.42 23.49 14.36
C THR A 185 3.32 24.32 15.65
N GLN A 186 2.48 25.37 15.67
CA GLN A 186 2.21 26.17 16.88
C GLN A 186 1.86 25.31 18.10
N ARG A 187 1.06 24.26 17.90
CA ARG A 187 0.67 23.30 18.95
C ARG A 187 1.85 22.48 19.49
N THR A 188 2.91 22.30 18.69
CA THR A 188 4.16 21.65 19.12
C THR A 188 4.96 22.60 19.99
N VAL A 189 5.11 23.86 19.57
CA VAL A 189 5.80 24.90 20.36
C VAL A 189 5.14 25.07 21.73
N GLN A 190 3.80 25.25 21.77
CA GLN A 190 3.04 25.35 23.03
C GLN A 190 3.25 24.13 23.93
N ARG A 191 3.21 22.92 23.37
CA ARG A 191 3.39 21.68 24.13
C ARG A 191 4.79 21.54 24.69
N TRP A 192 5.81 21.94 23.93
CA TRP A 192 7.20 21.82 24.35
C TRP A 192 7.51 22.85 25.46
N ILE A 193 7.06 24.11 25.29
CA ILE A 193 7.16 25.15 26.33
C ILE A 193 6.44 24.71 27.61
N ALA A 194 5.19 24.26 27.51
CA ALA A 194 4.41 23.81 28.66
C ALA A 194 4.99 22.55 29.34
N GLY A 195 5.66 21.69 28.56
CA GLY A 195 6.27 20.45 29.04
C GLY A 195 7.60 20.62 29.77
N GLY A 196 8.22 21.81 29.71
CA GLY A 196 9.46 22.12 30.44
C GLY A 196 10.68 21.27 30.05
N GLY A 197 10.64 20.53 28.94
CA GLY A 197 11.71 19.63 28.53
C GLY A 197 11.47 18.90 27.21
N GLU A 198 12.53 18.29 26.68
CA GLU A 198 12.52 17.50 25.44
C GLU A 198 11.45 16.40 25.50
N PRO A 199 10.45 16.38 24.61
CA PRO A 199 9.46 15.31 24.61
C PRO A 199 10.07 14.05 24.01
N GLU A 200 10.43 13.12 24.88
CA GLU A 200 10.76 11.75 24.49
C GLU A 200 9.47 11.06 24.00
N HIS A 201 9.45 10.60 22.75
CA HIS A 201 8.37 9.75 22.27
C HIS A 201 8.59 8.33 22.81
N VAL A 202 8.36 8.14 24.11
CA VAL A 202 8.30 6.81 24.72
C VAL A 202 6.93 6.24 24.39
N ARG A 203 6.88 5.24 23.50
CA ARG A 203 5.67 4.41 23.44
C ARG A 203 5.57 3.66 24.76
N PRO A 204 4.47 3.77 25.53
CA PRO A 204 4.32 3.01 26.76
C PRO A 204 4.49 1.53 26.46
N HIS A 205 5.36 0.85 27.21
CA HIS A 205 5.46 -0.60 27.12
C HIS A 205 4.19 -1.19 27.74
N ILE A 206 3.20 -1.54 26.91
CA ILE A 206 2.02 -2.26 27.39
C ILE A 206 2.44 -3.70 27.68
N GLN A 207 2.68 -4.02 28.96
CA GLN A 207 2.82 -5.40 29.40
C GLN A 207 1.51 -6.15 29.13
N SER A 208 1.61 -7.38 28.64
CA SER A 208 0.44 -8.24 28.53
C SER A 208 0.02 -8.65 29.94
N HIS A 209 -1.08 -8.09 30.44
CA HIS A 209 -1.68 -8.42 31.76
C HIS A 209 -1.88 -9.92 31.96
N LEU A 210 -2.05 -10.69 30.89
CA LEU A 210 -2.19 -12.16 30.94
C LEU A 210 -0.86 -12.91 31.13
N LEU A 211 0.26 -12.34 30.69
CA LEU A 211 1.57 -13.00 30.81
C LEU A 211 2.29 -12.58 32.09
N GLY A 212 2.08 -11.36 32.57
CA GLY A 212 2.73 -10.79 33.75
C GLY A 212 2.83 -11.75 34.94
N PRO A 213 1.71 -12.38 35.38
CA PRO A 213 1.72 -13.32 36.51
C PRO A 213 2.58 -14.58 36.31
N PHE A 214 2.92 -14.92 35.07
CA PHE A 214 3.68 -16.11 34.72
C PHE A 214 5.08 -15.79 34.18
N GLU A 215 5.51 -14.53 34.16
CA GLU A 215 6.80 -14.14 33.57
C GLU A 215 7.99 -14.75 34.32
N GLU A 216 7.96 -14.78 35.65
CA GLU A 216 9.04 -15.38 36.46
C GLU A 216 9.15 -16.89 36.22
N TRP A 217 8.02 -17.59 36.21
CA TRP A 217 7.98 -19.02 35.91
C TRP A 217 8.51 -19.31 34.50
N LEU A 218 8.10 -18.50 33.53
CA LEU A 218 8.56 -18.61 32.15
C LEU A 218 10.08 -18.37 32.02
N GLU A 219 10.63 -17.36 32.70
CA GLU A 219 12.08 -17.09 32.73
C GLU A 219 12.86 -18.24 33.39
N ALA A 220 12.36 -18.80 34.49
CA ALA A 220 12.98 -19.94 35.15
C ALA A 220 13.02 -21.17 34.23
N ARG A 221 11.91 -21.48 33.54
CA ARG A 221 11.87 -22.58 32.56
C ARG A 221 12.77 -22.31 31.35
N TRP A 222 12.82 -21.07 30.88
CA TRP A 222 13.72 -20.68 29.79
C TRP A 222 15.19 -20.91 30.12
N ARG A 223 15.62 -20.48 31.32
CA ARG A 223 16.99 -20.69 31.83
C ARG A 223 17.32 -22.16 32.05
N SER A 224 16.32 -22.99 32.37
CA SER A 224 16.48 -24.44 32.48
C SER A 224 16.58 -25.19 31.14
N GLY A 225 16.63 -24.48 30.00
CA GLY A 225 16.77 -25.07 28.66
C GLY A 225 15.46 -25.43 27.95
N HIS A 226 14.29 -25.21 28.58
CA HIS A 226 12.99 -25.51 28.00
C HIS A 226 12.54 -24.38 27.05
N GLN A 227 13.18 -24.25 25.88
CA GLN A 227 13.02 -23.09 24.98
C GLN A 227 11.99 -23.29 23.84
N VAL A 228 11.21 -24.38 23.89
CA VAL A 228 10.16 -24.68 22.90
C VAL A 228 8.86 -23.97 23.29
N GLY A 229 8.52 -22.90 22.58
CA GLY A 229 7.36 -22.06 22.91
C GLY A 229 5.99 -22.78 22.91
N GLN A 230 5.86 -23.91 22.19
CA GLN A 230 4.65 -24.74 22.27
C GLN A 230 4.57 -25.52 23.58
N GLN A 231 5.70 -26.01 24.08
CA GLN A 231 5.79 -26.75 25.34
C GLN A 231 5.54 -25.80 26.52
N LEU A 232 6.19 -24.63 26.52
CA LEU A 232 5.96 -23.57 27.51
C LEU A 232 4.49 -23.15 27.58
N TRP A 233 3.80 -23.08 26.43
CA TRP A 233 2.37 -22.75 26.41
C TRP A 233 1.49 -23.86 27.01
N ARG A 234 1.81 -25.15 26.80
CA ARG A 234 1.05 -26.26 27.39
C ARG A 234 1.19 -26.28 28.91
N GLU A 235 2.41 -26.16 29.40
CA GLU A 235 2.72 -26.11 30.83
C GLU A 235 2.07 -24.88 31.50
N LEU A 236 2.10 -23.71 30.83
CA LEU A 236 1.37 -22.53 31.29
C LEU A 236 -0.14 -22.76 31.39
N LYS A 237 -0.71 -23.48 30.42
CA LYS A 237 -2.15 -23.77 30.40
C LYS A 237 -2.55 -24.64 31.59
N GLU A 238 -1.70 -25.58 31.99
CA GLU A 238 -1.88 -26.40 33.20
C GLU A 238 -1.80 -25.57 34.49
N LEU A 239 -0.97 -24.52 34.49
CA LEU A 239 -0.86 -23.53 35.57
C LEU A 239 -1.98 -22.46 35.57
N GLY A 240 -2.97 -22.58 34.68
CA GLY A 240 -4.13 -21.68 34.63
C GLY A 240 -3.99 -20.48 33.69
N TYR A 241 -3.01 -20.45 32.79
CA TYR A 241 -2.87 -19.40 31.78
C TYR A 241 -4.01 -19.43 30.75
N LYS A 242 -4.74 -18.31 30.63
CA LYS A 242 -5.89 -18.15 29.71
C LYS A 242 -5.54 -17.47 28.38
N GLY A 243 -4.27 -17.13 28.16
CA GLY A 243 -3.85 -16.39 26.96
C GLY A 243 -3.53 -17.28 25.76
N SER A 244 -3.31 -16.64 24.61
CA SER A 244 -3.07 -17.36 23.36
C SER A 244 -1.64 -17.90 23.24
N ARG A 245 -1.51 -19.05 22.55
CA ARG A 245 -0.22 -19.66 22.18
C ARG A 245 0.72 -18.69 21.47
N ASN A 246 0.18 -17.84 20.60
CA ASN A 246 0.95 -16.86 19.83
C ASN A 246 1.60 -15.79 20.73
N THR A 247 1.09 -15.58 21.93
CA THR A 247 1.66 -14.62 22.91
C THR A 247 2.91 -15.23 23.57
N VAL A 248 2.83 -16.50 23.99
CA VAL A 248 3.99 -17.26 24.49
C VAL A 248 5.05 -17.46 23.40
N ALA A 249 4.63 -17.73 22.16
CA ALA A 249 5.54 -17.88 21.03
C ALA A 249 6.31 -16.58 20.73
N ARG A 250 5.65 -15.42 20.80
CA ARG A 250 6.31 -14.10 20.66
C ARG A 250 7.25 -13.81 21.81
N TRP A 251 6.85 -14.13 23.05
CA TRP A 251 7.67 -14.01 24.25
C TRP A 251 8.97 -14.84 24.13
N ALA A 252 8.86 -16.08 23.65
CA ALA A 252 9.99 -16.99 23.41
C ALA A 252 10.89 -16.53 22.24
N ALA A 253 10.30 -16.03 21.15
CA ALA A 253 11.06 -15.50 20.01
C ALA A 253 11.90 -14.27 20.40
N LYS A 254 11.38 -13.41 21.27
CA LYS A 254 12.10 -12.23 21.80
C LYS A 254 13.32 -12.62 22.65
N ARG A 255 13.26 -13.76 23.34
CA ARG A 255 14.38 -14.28 24.15
C ARG A 255 15.41 -15.01 23.32
N ARG A 256 15.00 -15.84 22.36
CA ARG A 256 15.91 -16.36 21.33
C ARG A 256 16.70 -15.24 20.65
N THR A 257 16.01 -14.19 20.20
CA THR A 257 16.70 -13.05 19.58
C THR A 257 17.59 -12.25 20.52
N ARG A 258 17.38 -12.30 21.84
CA ARG A 258 18.27 -11.72 22.85
C ARG A 258 19.48 -12.62 23.13
N ASP A 259 19.24 -13.91 23.33
CA ASP A 259 20.27 -14.91 23.63
C ASP A 259 21.17 -15.12 22.39
N ASP A 260 20.58 -15.18 21.20
CA ASP A 260 21.30 -15.19 19.92
C ASP A 260 22.10 -13.90 19.70
N ALA A 261 21.60 -12.75 20.17
CA ALA A 261 22.30 -11.46 20.07
C ALA A 261 23.41 -11.31 21.13
N GLN A 262 23.33 -12.04 22.24
CA GLN A 262 24.39 -12.09 23.26
C GLN A 262 25.43 -13.17 22.97
N ALA A 263 25.07 -14.25 22.26
CA ALA A 263 25.99 -15.31 21.84
C ALA A 263 26.74 -14.97 20.54
N LEU A 264 26.27 -13.99 19.76
CA LEU A 264 26.92 -13.55 18.52
C LEU A 264 26.98 -12.01 18.40
N GLU A 265 28.15 -11.44 18.64
CA GLU A 265 28.57 -10.18 18.04
C GLU A 265 29.71 -10.44 17.03
N PRO A 266 29.73 -9.83 15.84
CA PRO A 266 28.67 -9.84 14.84
C PRO A 266 29.20 -10.33 13.47
N GLN A 267 28.80 -11.53 13.03
CA GLN A 267 28.94 -11.96 11.63
C GLN A 267 27.61 -12.47 11.10
N ARG A 268 26.60 -11.60 11.13
CA ARG A 268 25.58 -11.62 10.08
C ARG A 268 25.69 -10.30 9.34
N GLN A 269 26.60 -10.27 8.38
CA GLN A 269 26.47 -9.38 7.24
C GLN A 269 25.10 -9.67 6.63
N ARG A 270 24.10 -8.92 7.06
CA ARG A 270 22.86 -8.79 6.30
C ARG A 270 23.31 -8.15 5.00
N SER A 271 23.37 -8.96 3.96
CA SER A 271 23.51 -8.49 2.60
C SER A 271 22.61 -7.28 2.41
N ALA A 272 23.22 -6.19 1.97
CA ALA A 272 22.58 -4.88 1.86
C ALA A 272 21.38 -4.89 0.91
N TRP A 273 21.27 -5.93 0.07
CA TRP A 273 20.23 -6.07 -0.92
C TRP A 273 18.88 -6.50 -0.34
N LYS A 274 17.88 -5.61 -0.44
CA LYS A 274 16.50 -5.91 -0.07
C LYS A 274 15.71 -6.35 -1.29
N ALA A 275 15.24 -7.59 -1.26
CA ALA A 275 14.31 -8.12 -2.26
C ALA A 275 13.11 -7.16 -2.50
N PRO A 276 12.76 -6.89 -3.77
CA PRO A 276 11.55 -6.15 -4.09
C PRO A 276 10.31 -6.85 -3.55
N SER A 277 9.30 -6.05 -3.15
CA SER A 277 7.99 -6.60 -2.79
C SER A 277 7.33 -7.28 -3.99
N ARG A 278 6.37 -8.19 -3.75
CA ARG A 278 5.57 -8.82 -4.83
C ARG A 278 5.00 -7.83 -5.84
N ARG A 279 4.55 -6.67 -5.34
CA ARG A 279 4.04 -5.58 -6.17
C ARG A 279 5.13 -4.94 -7.03
N ARG A 280 6.33 -4.75 -6.48
CA ARG A 280 7.47 -4.22 -7.24
C ARG A 280 7.98 -5.24 -8.26
N CYS A 281 8.08 -6.52 -7.93
CA CYS A 281 8.43 -7.55 -8.91
C CYS A 281 7.45 -7.54 -10.09
N ALA A 282 6.14 -7.57 -9.82
CA ALA A 282 5.12 -7.49 -10.86
C ALA A 282 5.22 -6.19 -11.70
N TRP A 283 5.58 -5.07 -11.07
CA TRP A 283 5.77 -3.80 -11.75
C TRP A 283 7.00 -3.78 -12.66
N TYR A 284 8.12 -4.38 -12.23
CA TYR A 284 9.31 -4.54 -13.07
C TYR A 284 9.05 -5.49 -14.24
N MET A 285 8.34 -6.61 -14.01
CA MET A 285 7.99 -7.54 -15.09
C MET A 285 7.16 -6.91 -16.20
N GLY A 286 6.34 -5.90 -15.89
CA GLY A 286 5.50 -5.18 -16.84
C GLY A 286 6.15 -3.97 -17.52
N GLN A 287 7.44 -3.71 -17.26
CA GLN A 287 8.17 -2.59 -17.87
C GLN A 287 9.09 -3.02 -19.00
N ALA A 288 9.38 -2.07 -19.89
CA ALA A 288 10.39 -2.26 -20.90
C ALA A 288 11.78 -2.38 -20.23
N PRO A 289 12.69 -3.25 -20.72
CA PRO A 289 13.96 -3.52 -20.06
C PRO A 289 14.86 -2.28 -19.86
N ASP A 290 14.71 -1.26 -20.71
CA ASP A 290 15.43 0.03 -20.64
C ASP A 290 14.91 0.95 -19.52
N GLN A 291 13.75 0.67 -18.95
CA GLN A 291 13.14 1.43 -17.84
C GLN A 291 13.49 0.87 -16.46
N ILE A 292 14.16 -0.29 -16.42
CA ILE A 292 14.54 -0.99 -15.20
C ILE A 292 16.03 -0.77 -14.97
N ASP A 293 16.41 -0.35 -13.76
CA ASP A 293 17.83 -0.21 -13.43
C ASP A 293 18.57 -1.56 -13.52
N ALA A 294 19.88 -1.50 -13.75
CA ALA A 294 20.69 -2.70 -14.00
C ALA A 294 20.64 -3.71 -12.83
N GLU A 295 20.49 -3.24 -11.59
CA GLU A 295 20.40 -4.07 -10.40
C GLU A 295 19.10 -4.89 -10.38
N HIS A 296 17.97 -4.27 -10.69
CA HIS A 296 16.67 -4.95 -10.75
C HIS A 296 16.53 -5.81 -12.01
N THR A 297 17.18 -5.44 -13.12
CA THR A 297 17.27 -6.29 -14.32
C THR A 297 18.01 -7.59 -14.01
N LEU A 298 19.18 -7.51 -13.37
CA LEU A 298 19.93 -8.69 -12.95
C LEU A 298 19.13 -9.57 -11.97
N PHE A 299 18.39 -8.95 -11.04
CA PHE A 299 17.49 -9.69 -10.16
C PHE A 299 16.39 -10.42 -10.94
N LEU A 300 15.78 -9.78 -11.95
CA LEU A 300 14.77 -10.41 -12.79
C LEU A 300 15.36 -11.59 -13.58
N ASP A 301 16.59 -11.49 -14.07
CA ASP A 301 17.25 -12.61 -14.76
C ASP A 301 17.42 -13.81 -13.82
N HIS A 302 17.87 -13.58 -12.59
CA HIS A 302 17.93 -14.64 -11.58
C HIS A 302 16.55 -15.18 -11.23
N LEU A 303 15.52 -14.32 -11.17
CA LEU A 303 14.15 -14.75 -10.93
C LEU A 303 13.63 -15.64 -12.06
N TYR A 304 13.87 -15.26 -13.32
CA TYR A 304 13.45 -16.03 -14.49
C TYR A 304 14.22 -17.33 -14.65
N ALA A 305 15.49 -17.39 -14.24
CA ALA A 305 16.23 -18.65 -14.19
C ALA A 305 15.63 -19.63 -13.17
N GLN A 306 15.11 -19.12 -12.05
CA GLN A 306 14.49 -19.93 -10.98
C GLN A 306 13.01 -20.22 -11.23
N ALA A 307 12.33 -19.42 -12.05
CA ALA A 307 10.93 -19.57 -12.43
C ALA A 307 10.69 -19.14 -13.89
N PRO A 308 11.06 -19.97 -14.87
CA PRO A 308 10.92 -19.65 -16.30
C PRO A 308 9.48 -19.31 -16.72
N GLN A 309 8.50 -19.90 -16.04
CA GLN A 309 7.07 -19.67 -16.30
C GLN A 309 6.67 -18.20 -16.11
N LEU A 310 7.38 -17.45 -15.25
CA LEU A 310 7.14 -16.01 -15.08
C LEU A 310 7.56 -15.20 -16.31
N ARG A 311 8.56 -15.67 -17.06
CA ARG A 311 9.03 -15.04 -18.30
C ARG A 311 8.10 -15.38 -19.47
N GLU A 312 7.64 -16.62 -19.53
CA GLU A 312 6.66 -17.08 -20.52
C GLU A 312 5.33 -16.35 -20.39
N ALA A 313 4.84 -16.17 -19.15
CA ALA A 313 3.62 -15.40 -18.87
C ALA A 313 3.69 -13.92 -19.33
N MET A 314 4.88 -13.38 -19.60
CA MET A 314 5.08 -12.04 -20.15
C MET A 314 5.30 -12.03 -21.67
N ARG A 315 5.57 -13.19 -22.28
CA ARG A 315 5.76 -13.35 -23.73
C ARG A 315 4.47 -13.62 -24.49
N GLU A 316 3.38 -13.99 -23.82
CA GLU A 316 2.07 -14.17 -24.46
C GLU A 316 1.13 -12.94 -24.29
N PRO A 317 1.27 -11.87 -25.10
CA PRO A 317 0.17 -10.96 -25.34
C PRO A 317 -0.54 -11.21 -26.69
N GLU A 318 -0.14 -12.22 -27.46
CA GLU A 318 -0.86 -12.66 -28.67
C GLU A 318 -1.58 -13.98 -28.39
N MET A 319 -2.85 -14.07 -28.80
CA MET A 319 -3.70 -15.29 -28.79
C MET A 319 -4.51 -15.60 -27.52
N ALA A 320 -5.17 -14.61 -26.93
CA ALA A 320 -6.39 -14.87 -26.15
C ALA A 320 -7.33 -13.66 -26.12
N ALA A 321 -7.74 -13.18 -27.29
CA ALA A 321 -9.04 -12.53 -27.40
C ALA A 321 -10.07 -13.64 -27.64
N PRO A 322 -10.79 -14.16 -26.62
CA PRO A 322 -12.06 -14.75 -26.93
C PRO A 322 -12.88 -13.62 -27.55
N VAL A 323 -13.29 -13.81 -28.80
CA VAL A 323 -14.48 -13.15 -29.32
C VAL A 323 -15.60 -13.58 -28.38
N ILE A 324 -15.84 -12.78 -27.33
CA ILE A 324 -16.96 -13.00 -26.42
C ILE A 324 -18.19 -12.53 -27.20
N GLY A 325 -18.84 -13.49 -27.85
CA GLY A 325 -20.16 -13.35 -28.48
C GLY A 325 -21.24 -12.88 -27.53
#